data_AF-A0A2H6AE56-F1
#
_entry.id   AF-A0A2H6AE56-F1
#
_cell.length_a   1.000
_cell.length_b   1.000
_cell.length_c   1.000
_cell.angle_alpha   90.00
_cell.angle_beta   90.00
_cell.angle_gamma   90.00
#
_symmetry.space_group_name_H-M   'P 1'
#
loop_
_entity.id
_entity.type
_entity.pdbx_description
1 polymer ?
#
loop_
_entity_poly.entity_id
_entity_poly.type
_entity_poly.pdbx_seq_one_letter_code
_entity_poly.pdbx_strand_id
1 'polypeptide(L)'
;MWRWLKHLIGWRMRDWLAHSSAWLSLTAPPQLRSLKIGWNKHGLEWEGVPVLATADEIFVRAELYYPASKSAKRTDLTLRTSRQSFPAESFIQSGLSASHGTHLAEFRLPPLETSDTWDLRWQGQVLCQMMVPVLSSSQFIDQLRVDLATLKVGLRVESRAGPSEYIVPCSKFLRKQGRYLLASADIVSTNPQVPLLGLLDCQPTVVFCEQATGQTWEVPIYLTAEQLRSTRASVSVRCPMQPRRLGHWTIEWRVLNRSLRSYSLEVCPMRSLHRYIEFLGARFLWWDDKPNQPIEIDKQLLKTLSHGRVCPYFRLRSKQPGLSFAAPIEVYVICRGSAEPRLLASEEIVITDAPTVYVPGTIAASDVRQIIAFELRHAGHSIGHLSLCPVPVAKINSEGAFQAAPEDLPWSPAYDEELRERLDRLMEQP
;
A
#
# COMPACT_ATOMS: atom_id res chain seq x y z
N MET A 1 12.63 -20.61 -18.43
CA MET A 1 12.03 -19.64 -19.38
C MET A 1 12.20 -20.05 -20.84
N TRP A 2 13.41 -20.34 -21.34
CA TRP A 2 13.65 -20.76 -22.74
C TRP A 2 13.11 -22.15 -23.14
N ARG A 3 12.79 -23.04 -22.19
CA ARG A 3 12.21 -24.37 -22.48
C ARG A 3 10.71 -24.34 -22.79
N TRP A 4 9.96 -23.38 -22.25
CA TRP A 4 8.52 -23.22 -22.53
C TRP A 4 8.24 -22.47 -23.84
N LEU A 5 9.12 -21.52 -24.22
CA LEU A 5 9.02 -20.85 -25.52
C LEU A 5 9.25 -21.83 -26.70
N LYS A 6 10.10 -22.85 -26.52
CA LYS A 6 10.27 -23.93 -27.51
C LYS A 6 9.03 -24.80 -27.69
N HIS A 7 8.16 -24.90 -26.68
CA HIS A 7 6.89 -25.62 -26.81
C HIS A 7 5.85 -24.83 -27.60
N LEU A 8 5.79 -23.49 -27.47
CA LEU A 8 4.93 -22.64 -28.30
C LEU A 8 5.43 -22.52 -29.75
N ILE A 9 6.74 -22.55 -29.97
CA ILE A 9 7.32 -22.49 -31.33
C ILE A 9 7.24 -23.86 -32.04
N GLY A 10 7.28 -24.96 -31.29
CA GLY A 10 7.07 -26.32 -31.82
C GLY A 10 5.69 -26.56 -32.43
N TRP A 11 4.67 -25.77 -32.05
CA TRP A 11 3.33 -25.80 -32.65
C TRP A 11 3.35 -25.38 -34.12
N ARG A 12 4.23 -24.46 -34.53
CA ARG A 12 4.28 -23.96 -35.91
C ARG A 12 4.91 -24.93 -36.92
N MET A 13 5.69 -25.92 -36.49
CA MET A 13 6.42 -26.81 -37.41
C MET A 13 5.78 -28.18 -37.62
N ARG A 14 4.91 -28.66 -36.71
CA ARG A 14 4.23 -29.97 -36.92
C ARG A 14 3.07 -29.90 -37.90
N ASP A 15 2.41 -28.76 -38.03
CA ASP A 15 1.31 -28.58 -38.98
C ASP A 15 1.75 -28.68 -40.45
N TRP A 16 3.05 -28.44 -40.74
CA TRP A 16 3.55 -28.44 -42.12
C TRP A 16 3.83 -29.86 -42.68
N LEU A 17 4.17 -30.84 -41.83
CA LEU A 17 4.53 -32.19 -42.27
C LEU A 17 3.33 -33.16 -42.36
N ALA A 18 2.16 -32.80 -41.82
CA ALA A 18 0.95 -33.61 -41.94
C ALA A 18 0.21 -33.41 -43.28
N HIS A 19 0.69 -32.53 -44.17
CA HIS A 19 0.03 -32.20 -45.44
C HIS A 19 0.53 -33.01 -46.66
N SER A 20 1.51 -33.92 -46.50
CA SER A 20 2.14 -34.58 -47.66
C SER A 20 1.60 -35.97 -48.01
N SER A 21 0.61 -36.53 -47.31
CA SER A 21 0.16 -37.90 -47.59
C SER A 21 -1.31 -38.15 -47.23
N ALA A 22 -2.25 -37.70 -48.07
CA ALA A 22 -3.62 -38.22 -48.10
C ALA A 22 -4.30 -37.91 -49.44
N TRP A 23 -3.93 -38.67 -50.48
CA TRP A 23 -4.77 -38.86 -51.66
C TRP A 23 -5.84 -39.90 -51.31
N LEU A 24 -7.05 -39.43 -51.02
CA LEU A 24 -8.36 -40.12 -51.05
C LEU A 24 -9.33 -39.11 -50.44
N SER A 25 -10.35 -38.69 -51.19
CA SER A 25 -11.47 -37.77 -50.89
C SER A 25 -11.77 -37.43 -49.41
N LEU A 26 -10.81 -36.83 -48.71
CA LEU A 26 -10.87 -36.55 -47.29
C LEU A 26 -11.25 -35.09 -47.11
N THR A 27 -12.44 -34.93 -46.59
CA THR A 27 -13.06 -33.68 -46.19
C THR A 27 -12.11 -32.88 -45.28
N ALA A 28 -11.46 -31.83 -45.78
CA ALA A 28 -10.46 -31.03 -45.04
C ALA A 28 -10.92 -30.65 -43.61
N PRO A 29 -10.18 -31.01 -42.54
CA PRO A 29 -10.62 -30.81 -41.16
C PRO A 29 -10.89 -29.33 -40.85
N PRO A 30 -11.77 -29.02 -39.87
CA PRO A 30 -11.96 -27.64 -39.44
C PRO A 30 -10.64 -27.06 -38.91
N GLN A 31 -10.40 -25.78 -39.19
CA GLN A 31 -9.21 -25.10 -38.72
C GLN A 31 -9.45 -24.58 -37.30
N LEU A 32 -8.65 -25.03 -36.34
CA LEU A 32 -8.66 -24.48 -34.97
C LEU A 32 -8.09 -23.06 -34.99
N ARG A 33 -8.92 -22.08 -34.60
CA ARG A 33 -8.54 -20.66 -34.53
C ARG A 33 -8.02 -20.30 -33.16
N SER A 34 -8.75 -20.70 -32.12
CA SER A 34 -8.37 -20.45 -30.74
C SER A 34 -8.84 -21.59 -29.85
N LEU A 35 -8.10 -21.81 -28.77
CA LEU A 35 -8.41 -22.82 -27.77
C LEU A 35 -8.12 -22.21 -26.41
N LYS A 36 -9.16 -22.06 -25.62
CA LYS A 36 -9.07 -21.52 -24.27
C LYS A 36 -9.46 -22.59 -23.27
N ILE A 37 -8.65 -22.73 -22.23
CA ILE A 37 -8.96 -23.56 -21.08
C ILE A 37 -9.29 -22.60 -19.95
N GLY A 38 -10.35 -22.89 -19.23
CA GLY A 38 -10.69 -22.20 -18.00
C GLY A 38 -11.31 -23.14 -17.01
N TRP A 39 -11.57 -22.64 -15.81
CA TRP A 39 -12.14 -23.41 -14.74
C TRP A 39 -13.04 -22.54 -13.89
N ASN A 40 -13.98 -23.18 -13.21
CA ASN A 40 -14.94 -22.55 -12.32
C ASN A 40 -14.64 -22.99 -10.88
N LYS A 41 -14.77 -22.05 -9.96
CA LYS A 41 -14.81 -22.34 -8.53
C LYS A 41 -15.82 -21.45 -7.83
N HIS A 42 -16.79 -22.05 -7.14
CA HIS A 42 -17.91 -21.39 -6.48
C HIS A 42 -18.65 -20.38 -7.39
N GLY A 43 -18.82 -20.71 -8.67
CA GLY A 43 -19.48 -19.85 -9.65
C GLY A 43 -18.58 -18.75 -10.23
N LEU A 44 -17.30 -18.68 -9.84
CA LEU A 44 -16.33 -17.75 -10.40
C LEU A 44 -15.50 -18.44 -11.49
N GLU A 45 -15.65 -17.97 -12.73
CA GLU A 45 -14.87 -18.45 -13.87
C GLU A 45 -13.52 -17.74 -13.97
N TRP A 46 -12.49 -18.51 -14.31
CA TRP A 46 -11.16 -18.02 -14.70
C TRP A 46 -10.74 -18.65 -16.02
N GLU A 47 -10.35 -17.82 -17.00
CA GLU A 47 -9.76 -18.30 -18.25
C GLU A 47 -8.24 -18.35 -18.11
N GLY A 48 -7.67 -19.55 -18.04
CA GLY A 48 -6.23 -19.74 -17.98
C GLY A 48 -5.80 -21.06 -17.36
N VAL A 49 -4.51 -21.35 -17.54
CA VAL A 49 -3.80 -22.44 -16.88
C VAL A 49 -2.72 -21.86 -15.97
N PRO A 50 -2.33 -22.54 -14.87
CA PRO A 50 -2.80 -23.86 -14.44
C PRO A 50 -4.20 -23.88 -13.85
N VAL A 51 -4.82 -25.06 -13.86
CA VAL A 51 -6.11 -25.33 -13.21
C VAL A 51 -5.86 -25.70 -11.75
N LEU A 52 -6.66 -25.20 -10.81
CA LEU A 52 -6.55 -25.65 -9.42
C LEU A 52 -7.08 -27.08 -9.27
N ALA A 53 -6.40 -27.92 -8.51
CA ALA A 53 -6.87 -29.27 -8.17
C ALA A 53 -8.25 -29.25 -7.46
N THR A 54 -8.58 -28.12 -6.85
CA THR A 54 -9.84 -27.86 -6.14
C THR A 54 -10.85 -27.05 -6.98
N ALA A 55 -10.69 -27.01 -8.31
CA ALA A 55 -11.72 -26.44 -9.16
C ALA A 55 -13.01 -27.27 -9.02
N ASP A 56 -14.17 -26.65 -9.20
CA ASP A 56 -15.44 -27.38 -9.22
C ASP A 56 -15.68 -28.00 -10.61
N GLU A 57 -15.26 -27.28 -11.64
CA GLU A 57 -15.46 -27.65 -13.04
C GLU A 57 -14.35 -27.05 -13.92
N ILE A 58 -14.00 -27.76 -15.00
CA ILE A 58 -13.08 -27.26 -16.02
C ILE A 58 -13.85 -27.12 -17.33
N PHE A 59 -13.67 -26.01 -18.02
CA PHE A 59 -14.26 -25.79 -19.33
C PHE A 59 -13.19 -25.55 -20.39
N VAL A 60 -13.48 -26.02 -21.61
CA VAL A 60 -12.64 -25.81 -22.79
C VAL A 60 -13.49 -25.15 -23.86
N ARG A 61 -13.05 -24.00 -24.35
CA ARG A 61 -13.69 -23.24 -25.43
C ARG A 61 -12.81 -23.33 -26.67
N ALA A 62 -13.27 -24.02 -27.70
CA ALA A 62 -12.57 -24.18 -28.97
C ALA A 62 -13.29 -23.39 -30.07
N GLU A 63 -12.60 -22.43 -30.66
CA GLU A 63 -13.07 -21.66 -31.80
C GLU A 63 -12.56 -22.31 -33.08
N LEU A 64 -13.48 -22.77 -33.91
CA LEU A 64 -13.23 -23.59 -35.08
C LEU A 64 -13.76 -22.88 -36.32
N TYR A 65 -12.95 -22.83 -37.37
CA TYR A 65 -13.37 -22.34 -38.67
C TYR A 65 -13.69 -23.51 -39.60
N TYR A 66 -14.92 -23.53 -40.08
CA TYR A 66 -15.42 -24.51 -41.04
C TYR A 66 -15.47 -23.89 -42.44
N PRO A 67 -15.00 -24.62 -43.48
CA PRO A 67 -15.22 -24.22 -44.87
C PRO A 67 -16.71 -24.17 -45.19
N ALA A 68 -17.14 -23.23 -46.02
CA ALA A 68 -18.55 -23.00 -46.38
C ALA A 68 -19.27 -24.23 -46.97
N SER A 69 -18.51 -25.19 -47.50
CA SER A 69 -19.03 -26.43 -48.08
C SER A 69 -19.42 -27.50 -47.06
N LYS A 70 -19.24 -27.26 -45.75
CA LYS A 70 -19.47 -28.27 -44.70
C LYS A 70 -20.50 -27.80 -43.67
N SER A 71 -21.46 -28.67 -43.36
CA SER A 71 -22.32 -28.49 -42.19
C SER A 71 -21.57 -28.89 -40.92
N ALA A 72 -21.40 -27.94 -40.01
CA ALA A 72 -20.75 -28.20 -38.74
C ALA A 72 -21.73 -28.90 -37.78
N LYS A 73 -21.37 -30.10 -37.30
CA LYS A 73 -22.18 -30.86 -36.34
C LYS A 73 -21.47 -30.93 -35.00
N ARG A 74 -22.22 -30.67 -33.93
CA ARG A 74 -21.76 -30.77 -32.53
C ARG A 74 -21.22 -32.18 -32.20
N THR A 75 -21.85 -33.23 -32.71
CA THR A 75 -21.48 -34.64 -32.48
C THR A 75 -20.13 -35.02 -33.06
N ASP A 76 -19.63 -34.25 -34.01
CA ASP A 76 -18.36 -34.55 -34.67
C ASP A 76 -17.17 -34.16 -33.79
N LEU A 77 -17.40 -33.35 -32.76
CA LEU A 77 -16.37 -32.84 -31.87
C LEU A 77 -16.35 -33.61 -30.55
N THR A 78 -15.17 -34.09 -30.19
CA THR A 78 -14.94 -34.77 -28.92
C THR A 78 -13.63 -34.29 -28.31
N LEU A 79 -13.61 -34.09 -27.01
CA LEU A 79 -12.40 -33.80 -26.23
C LEU A 79 -12.02 -35.07 -25.48
N ARG A 80 -10.86 -35.65 -25.79
CA ARG A 80 -10.39 -36.89 -25.18
C ARG A 80 -9.33 -36.60 -24.13
N THR A 81 -9.57 -37.02 -22.90
CA THR A 81 -8.59 -37.05 -21.79
C THR A 81 -7.92 -38.43 -21.75
N SER A 82 -6.96 -38.64 -20.84
CA SER A 82 -6.37 -39.98 -20.64
C SER A 82 -7.39 -41.03 -20.20
N ARG A 83 -8.47 -40.61 -19.53
CA ARG A 83 -9.46 -41.49 -18.89
C ARG A 83 -10.76 -41.61 -19.66
N GLN A 84 -11.22 -40.53 -20.29
CA GLN A 84 -12.57 -40.42 -20.84
C GLN A 84 -12.65 -39.46 -22.03
N SER A 85 -13.64 -39.69 -22.90
CA SER A 85 -14.01 -38.79 -24.00
C SER A 85 -15.27 -38.00 -23.64
N PHE A 86 -15.23 -36.68 -23.86
CA PHE A 86 -16.31 -35.75 -23.57
C PHE A 86 -16.83 -35.14 -24.88
N PRO A 87 -18.15 -35.24 -25.18
CA PRO A 87 -18.74 -34.52 -26.30
C PRO A 87 -18.81 -33.02 -26.01
N ALA A 88 -18.88 -32.18 -27.05
CA ALA A 88 -19.16 -30.76 -26.85
C ALA A 88 -20.52 -30.58 -26.15
N GLU A 89 -20.62 -29.69 -25.16
CA GLU A 89 -21.84 -29.31 -24.44
C GLU A 89 -22.62 -28.22 -25.17
N SER A 90 -21.91 -27.26 -25.76
CA SER A 90 -22.49 -26.21 -26.59
C SER A 90 -21.73 -26.10 -27.91
N PHE A 91 -22.44 -25.72 -28.96
CA PHE A 91 -21.86 -25.52 -30.29
C PHE A 91 -22.60 -24.38 -30.99
N ILE A 92 -22.05 -23.18 -30.89
CA ILE A 92 -22.72 -21.93 -31.30
C ILE A 92 -21.95 -21.32 -32.45
N GLN A 93 -22.63 -20.83 -33.48
CA GLN A 93 -21.98 -20.07 -34.54
C GLN A 93 -21.58 -18.69 -34.00
N SER A 94 -20.29 -18.36 -34.06
CA SER A 94 -19.73 -17.13 -33.49
C SER A 94 -19.57 -16.08 -34.59
N GLY A 95 -20.34 -14.98 -34.49
CA GLY A 95 -20.20 -13.80 -35.36
C GLY A 95 -21.54 -13.24 -35.86
N LEU A 96 -21.61 -11.91 -35.98
CA LEU A 96 -22.75 -11.17 -36.57
C LEU A 96 -22.73 -11.17 -38.11
N SER A 97 -21.60 -11.55 -38.73
CA SER A 97 -21.45 -11.57 -40.18
C SER A 97 -21.77 -12.97 -40.71
N ALA A 98 -22.90 -13.11 -41.41
CA ALA A 98 -23.41 -14.35 -42.01
C ALA A 98 -22.44 -15.05 -42.99
N SER A 99 -21.25 -14.50 -43.25
CA SER A 99 -20.27 -14.96 -44.24
C SER A 99 -19.11 -15.79 -43.68
N HIS A 100 -18.99 -15.97 -42.35
CA HIS A 100 -17.86 -16.71 -41.77
C HIS A 100 -18.34 -17.89 -40.91
N GLY A 101 -17.95 -19.11 -41.34
CA GLY A 101 -18.25 -20.40 -40.68
C GLY A 101 -17.44 -20.62 -39.40
N THR A 102 -17.35 -19.61 -38.54
CA THR A 102 -16.69 -19.73 -37.24
C THR A 102 -17.69 -20.26 -36.21
N HIS A 103 -17.32 -21.33 -35.51
CA HIS A 103 -18.12 -21.95 -34.47
C HIS A 103 -17.33 -22.01 -33.17
N LEU A 104 -18.02 -21.76 -32.06
CA LEU A 104 -17.51 -21.92 -30.71
C LEU A 104 -18.08 -23.21 -30.13
N ALA A 105 -17.20 -24.17 -29.87
CA ALA A 105 -17.51 -25.39 -29.15
C ALA A 105 -17.09 -25.25 -27.68
N GLU A 106 -17.98 -25.53 -26.75
CA GLU A 106 -17.67 -25.59 -25.31
C GLU A 106 -17.74 -27.03 -24.82
N PHE A 107 -16.77 -27.44 -24.03
CA PHE A 107 -16.72 -28.73 -23.35
C PHE A 107 -16.62 -28.46 -21.85
N ARG A 108 -17.38 -29.20 -21.03
CA ARG A 108 -17.24 -29.17 -19.58
C ARG A 108 -16.79 -30.53 -19.06
N LEU A 109 -15.87 -30.49 -18.12
CA LEU A 109 -15.15 -31.63 -17.59
C LEU A 109 -15.15 -31.59 -16.08
N PRO A 110 -15.17 -32.77 -15.42
CA PRO A 110 -14.96 -32.85 -13.98
C PRO A 110 -13.55 -32.33 -13.62
N PRO A 111 -13.34 -31.93 -12.36
CA PRO A 111 -12.05 -31.44 -11.91
C PRO A 111 -10.96 -32.50 -12.01
N LEU A 112 -9.73 -32.04 -12.25
CA LEU A 112 -8.56 -32.88 -12.38
C LEU A 112 -7.75 -32.87 -11.08
N GLU A 113 -7.37 -34.06 -10.61
CA GLU A 113 -6.46 -34.21 -9.47
C GLU A 113 -4.99 -34.06 -9.89
N THR A 114 -4.67 -34.44 -11.13
CA THR A 114 -3.30 -34.47 -11.67
C THR A 114 -3.27 -33.90 -13.07
N SER A 115 -2.14 -33.31 -13.45
CA SER A 115 -1.90 -32.82 -14.81
C SER A 115 -2.15 -33.93 -15.85
N ASP A 116 -2.84 -33.58 -16.93
CA ASP A 116 -3.21 -34.55 -17.98
C ASP A 116 -2.98 -33.96 -19.38
N THR A 117 -2.91 -34.83 -20.39
CA THR A 117 -2.82 -34.46 -21.80
C THR A 117 -4.16 -34.71 -22.49
N TRP A 118 -4.70 -33.70 -23.15
CA TRP A 118 -6.00 -33.74 -23.80
C TRP A 118 -5.85 -33.61 -25.31
N ASP A 119 -6.65 -34.40 -26.05
CA ASP A 119 -6.74 -34.36 -27.50
C ASP A 119 -8.11 -33.79 -27.90
N LEU A 120 -8.16 -32.65 -28.59
CA LEU A 120 -9.36 -32.19 -29.29
C LEU A 120 -9.46 -32.93 -30.62
N ARG A 121 -10.58 -33.61 -30.87
CA ARG A 121 -10.80 -34.45 -32.05
C ARG A 121 -12.04 -34.04 -32.85
N TRP A 122 -11.93 -34.11 -34.16
CA TRP A 122 -13.04 -33.99 -35.10
C TRP A 122 -13.17 -35.26 -35.93
N GLN A 123 -14.32 -35.94 -35.85
CA GLN A 123 -14.58 -37.22 -36.51
C GLN A 123 -13.48 -38.26 -36.28
N GLY A 124 -12.93 -38.28 -35.05
CA GLY A 124 -11.82 -39.17 -34.66
C GLY A 124 -10.41 -38.66 -34.99
N GLN A 125 -10.27 -37.67 -35.89
CA GLN A 125 -8.98 -37.05 -36.21
C GLN A 125 -8.57 -36.05 -35.13
N VAL A 126 -7.33 -36.10 -34.66
CA VAL A 126 -6.78 -35.14 -33.70
C VAL A 126 -6.56 -33.80 -34.38
N LEU A 127 -7.26 -32.77 -33.92
CA LEU A 127 -7.06 -31.39 -34.34
C LEU A 127 -5.94 -30.72 -33.54
N CYS A 128 -5.88 -30.99 -32.24
CA CYS A 128 -4.93 -30.37 -31.33
C CYS A 128 -4.71 -31.27 -30.11
N GLN A 129 -3.47 -31.27 -29.60
CA GLN A 129 -3.10 -31.92 -28.34
C GLN A 129 -2.56 -30.86 -27.39
N MET A 130 -3.06 -30.85 -26.15
CA MET A 130 -2.72 -29.86 -25.13
C MET A 130 -2.37 -30.54 -23.81
N MET A 131 -1.48 -29.92 -23.03
CA MET A 131 -1.23 -30.33 -21.65
C MET A 131 -1.97 -29.36 -20.72
N VAL A 132 -2.74 -29.90 -19.79
CA VAL A 132 -3.45 -29.12 -18.77
C VAL A 132 -2.73 -29.30 -17.43
N PRO A 133 -1.88 -28.34 -17.03
CA PRO A 133 -1.20 -28.42 -15.75
C PRO A 133 -2.20 -28.18 -14.61
N VAL A 134 -2.16 -29.06 -13.62
CA VAL A 134 -2.94 -28.95 -12.39
C VAL A 134 -2.05 -28.48 -11.26
N LEU A 135 -2.54 -27.51 -10.50
CA LEU A 135 -1.88 -26.93 -9.35
C LEU A 135 -2.52 -27.48 -8.07
N SER A 136 -1.75 -28.25 -7.30
CA SER A 136 -2.18 -28.71 -5.97
C SER A 136 -2.25 -27.54 -4.98
N SER A 137 -3.02 -27.71 -3.89
CA SER A 137 -3.18 -26.67 -2.86
C SER A 137 -1.84 -26.27 -2.22
N SER A 138 -0.93 -27.22 -2.00
CA SER A 138 0.41 -26.92 -1.48
C SER A 138 1.22 -26.07 -2.46
N GLN A 139 1.24 -26.43 -3.74
CA GLN A 139 1.93 -25.66 -4.77
C GLN A 139 1.31 -24.28 -4.99
N PHE A 140 -0.01 -24.15 -4.82
CA PHE A 140 -0.68 -22.84 -4.83
C PHE A 140 -0.20 -21.97 -3.67
N ILE A 141 -0.19 -22.51 -2.45
CA ILE A 141 0.29 -21.79 -1.25
C ILE A 141 1.79 -21.44 -1.35
N ASP A 142 2.60 -22.28 -2.01
CA ASP A 142 4.00 -21.99 -2.32
C ASP A 142 4.18 -20.80 -3.26
N GLN A 143 3.17 -20.48 -4.06
CA GLN A 143 3.18 -19.34 -4.96
C GLN A 143 2.64 -18.07 -4.31
N LEU A 144 2.06 -18.14 -3.11
CA LEU A 144 1.56 -16.97 -2.40
C LEU A 144 2.68 -16.27 -1.64
N ARG A 145 2.66 -14.93 -1.68
CA ARG A 145 3.47 -14.08 -0.83
C ARG A 145 2.65 -12.92 -0.28
N VAL A 146 3.16 -12.32 0.78
CA VAL A 146 2.57 -11.12 1.39
C VAL A 146 3.55 -9.95 1.17
N ASP A 147 3.13 -9.00 0.36
CA ASP A 147 3.87 -7.79 0.03
C ASP A 147 3.32 -6.59 0.84
N LEU A 148 4.14 -5.56 1.03
CA LEU A 148 3.77 -4.28 1.67
C LEU A 148 3.03 -4.41 3.02
N ALA A 149 3.30 -5.50 3.75
CA ALA A 149 2.64 -5.68 5.03
C ALA A 149 3.11 -4.62 6.03
N THR A 150 2.12 -3.89 6.54
CA THR A 150 2.26 -2.69 7.36
C THR A 150 1.27 -2.75 8.50
N LEU A 151 1.75 -2.46 9.70
CA LEU A 151 0.88 -2.27 10.85
C LEU A 151 0.51 -0.79 10.93
N LYS A 152 -0.74 -0.51 11.28
CA LYS A 152 -1.28 0.84 11.40
C LYS A 152 -2.03 0.97 12.72
N VAL A 153 -1.98 2.16 13.30
CA VAL A 153 -2.72 2.50 14.51
C VAL A 153 -3.77 3.55 14.19
N GLY A 154 -4.99 3.34 14.69
CA GLY A 154 -6.03 4.37 14.72
C GLY A 154 -5.79 5.30 15.90
N LEU A 155 -5.58 6.59 15.64
CA LEU A 155 -5.41 7.64 16.63
C LEU A 155 -6.60 8.60 16.56
N ARG A 156 -7.13 8.98 17.71
CA ARG A 156 -8.12 10.07 17.79
C ARG A 156 -7.40 11.34 18.17
N VAL A 157 -7.71 12.41 17.46
CA VAL A 157 -7.14 13.74 17.63
C VAL A 157 -8.29 14.71 17.86
N GLU A 158 -8.22 15.47 18.94
CA GLU A 158 -9.16 16.55 19.22
C GLU A 158 -8.71 17.83 18.51
N SER A 159 -9.47 18.25 17.50
CA SER A 159 -9.21 19.48 16.76
C SER A 159 -10.30 20.52 17.01
N ARG A 160 -10.07 21.78 16.62
CA ARG A 160 -11.09 22.84 16.67
C ARG A 160 -12.36 22.51 15.88
N ALA A 161 -12.24 21.71 14.82
CA ALA A 161 -13.37 21.24 14.00
C ALA A 161 -14.10 20.01 14.59
N GLY A 162 -13.62 19.50 15.73
CA GLY A 162 -14.13 18.29 16.38
C GLY A 162 -13.14 17.13 16.35
N PRO A 163 -13.52 15.97 16.93
CA PRO A 163 -12.67 14.79 16.98
C PRO A 163 -12.50 14.18 15.60
N SER A 164 -11.25 14.00 15.18
CA SER A 164 -10.88 13.34 13.93
C SER A 164 -10.14 12.04 14.22
N GLU A 165 -10.33 11.04 13.37
CA GLU A 165 -9.60 9.77 13.45
C GLU A 165 -8.56 9.70 12.32
N TYR A 166 -7.32 9.42 12.71
CA TYR A 166 -6.19 9.26 11.80
C TYR A 166 -5.69 7.83 11.85
N ILE A 167 -5.44 7.24 10.68
CA ILE A 167 -4.83 5.92 10.57
C ILE A 167 -3.42 6.11 10.05
N VAL A 168 -2.42 5.78 10.87
CA VAL A 168 -1.00 5.99 10.56
C VAL A 168 -0.21 4.71 10.70
N PRO A 169 0.82 4.48 9.85
CA PRO A 169 1.70 3.33 9.99
C PRO A 169 2.46 3.41 11.33
N CYS A 170 2.75 2.24 11.91
CA CYS A 170 3.51 2.12 13.13
C CYS A 170 4.21 0.76 13.23
N SER A 171 5.39 0.70 13.84
CA SER A 171 5.96 -0.53 14.42
C SER A 171 5.91 -0.52 15.95
N LYS A 172 5.48 0.60 16.54
CA LYS A 172 5.32 0.79 17.98
C LYS A 172 3.95 1.36 18.31
N PHE A 173 3.27 0.76 19.28
CA PHE A 173 1.91 1.09 19.68
C PHE A 173 1.90 1.80 21.04
N LEU A 174 1.34 3.00 21.10
CA LEU A 174 1.23 3.74 22.34
C LEU A 174 -0.05 3.34 23.11
N ARG A 175 0.13 2.64 24.23
CA ARG A 175 -0.94 1.96 24.99
C ARG A 175 -2.25 2.75 25.19
N LYS A 176 -2.17 4.05 25.50
CA LYS A 176 -3.33 4.85 25.89
C LYS A 176 -3.97 5.66 24.76
N GLN A 177 -3.25 5.88 23.66
CA GLN A 177 -3.73 6.71 22.54
C GLN A 177 -4.22 5.88 21.35
N GLY A 178 -3.61 4.72 21.10
CA GLY A 178 -4.04 3.85 20.01
C GLY A 178 -5.43 3.29 20.28
N ARG A 179 -6.42 3.60 19.44
CA ARG A 179 -7.80 3.09 19.55
C ARG A 179 -7.93 1.66 19.08
N TYR A 180 -7.27 1.34 17.98
CA TYR A 180 -7.22 0.01 17.40
C TYR A 180 -5.92 -0.19 16.63
N LEU A 181 -5.55 -1.45 16.47
CA LEU A 181 -4.44 -1.90 15.63
C LEU A 181 -5.03 -2.51 14.33
N LEU A 182 -4.49 -2.11 13.20
CA LEU A 182 -4.79 -2.66 11.88
C LEU A 182 -3.53 -3.30 11.31
N ALA A 183 -3.68 -4.47 10.71
CA ALA A 183 -2.68 -5.09 9.86
C ALA A 183 -3.15 -4.97 8.41
N SER A 184 -2.39 -4.26 7.58
CA SER A 184 -2.65 -4.14 6.14
C SER A 184 -1.57 -4.87 5.36
N ALA A 185 -1.91 -5.51 4.25
CA ALA A 185 -0.94 -6.10 3.34
C ALA A 185 -1.55 -6.34 1.96
N ASP A 186 -0.68 -6.70 1.01
CA ASP A 186 -1.10 -7.23 -0.28
C ASP A 186 -0.78 -8.72 -0.36
N ILE A 187 -1.80 -9.55 -0.55
CA ILE A 187 -1.61 -10.96 -0.88
C ILE A 187 -1.40 -11.05 -2.39
N VAL A 188 -0.28 -11.63 -2.79
CA VAL A 188 0.15 -11.67 -4.19
C VAL A 188 0.46 -13.10 -4.59
N SER A 189 -0.10 -13.52 -5.73
CA SER A 189 0.36 -14.71 -6.45
C SER A 189 1.63 -14.37 -7.22
N THR A 190 2.70 -15.11 -6.95
CA THR A 190 3.98 -14.98 -7.66
C THR A 190 3.88 -15.40 -9.14
N ASN A 191 2.87 -16.21 -9.48
CA ASN A 191 2.55 -16.57 -10.85
C ASN A 191 1.41 -15.70 -11.38
N PRO A 192 1.64 -14.84 -12.39
CA PRO A 192 0.62 -13.95 -12.94
C PRO A 192 -0.53 -14.67 -13.66
N GLN A 193 -0.39 -15.98 -13.93
CA GLN A 193 -1.43 -16.79 -14.55
C GLN A 193 -2.36 -17.46 -13.52
N VAL A 194 -2.00 -17.41 -12.23
CA VAL A 194 -2.74 -18.07 -11.15
C VAL A 194 -3.46 -17.00 -10.31
N PRO A 195 -4.81 -16.96 -10.35
CA PRO A 195 -5.58 -16.01 -9.58
C PRO A 195 -5.62 -16.41 -8.09
N LEU A 196 -6.05 -15.48 -7.24
CA LEU A 196 -6.21 -15.70 -5.80
C LEU A 196 -7.42 -16.58 -5.44
N LEU A 197 -8.17 -17.06 -6.42
CA LEU A 197 -9.38 -17.86 -6.26
C LEU A 197 -9.14 -19.17 -5.48
N GLY A 198 -7.90 -19.68 -5.45
CA GLY A 198 -7.50 -20.81 -4.60
C GLY A 198 -7.63 -20.54 -3.10
N LEU A 199 -7.64 -19.28 -2.68
CA LEU A 199 -7.78 -18.89 -1.27
C LEU A 199 -9.14 -19.26 -0.66
N LEU A 200 -10.18 -19.51 -1.49
CA LEU A 200 -11.50 -19.93 -1.00
C LEU A 200 -11.44 -21.21 -0.13
N ASP A 201 -10.52 -22.13 -0.43
CA ASP A 201 -10.38 -23.38 0.35
C ASP A 201 -9.30 -23.29 1.42
N CYS A 202 -8.48 -22.25 1.35
CA CYS A 202 -7.30 -22.14 2.20
C CYS A 202 -7.53 -21.30 3.46
N GLN A 203 -8.71 -20.68 3.59
CA GLN A 203 -9.15 -19.88 4.73
C GLN A 203 -8.03 -18.97 5.27
N PRO A 204 -7.58 -17.96 4.49
CA PRO A 204 -6.50 -17.08 4.93
C PRO A 204 -6.87 -16.34 6.22
N THR A 205 -5.94 -16.26 7.16
CA THR A 205 -6.13 -15.61 8.48
C THR A 205 -4.96 -14.69 8.83
N VAL A 206 -5.22 -13.72 9.71
CA VAL A 206 -4.18 -12.96 10.42
C VAL A 206 -4.24 -13.36 11.88
N VAL A 207 -3.11 -13.79 12.43
CA VAL A 207 -2.99 -14.17 13.83
C VAL A 207 -2.24 -13.06 14.58
N PHE A 208 -2.91 -12.46 15.56
CA PHE A 208 -2.31 -11.54 16.51
C PHE A 208 -1.94 -12.33 17.76
N CYS A 209 -0.70 -12.23 18.21
CA CYS A 209 -0.19 -12.94 19.38
C CYS A 209 0.45 -11.96 20.37
N GLU A 210 -0.04 -11.95 21.60
CA GLU A 210 0.58 -11.20 22.71
C GLU A 210 1.64 -12.08 23.38
N GLN A 211 2.92 -11.74 23.23
CA GLN A 211 4.02 -12.58 23.71
C GLN A 211 4.05 -12.73 25.23
N ALA A 212 3.58 -11.71 25.97
CA ALA A 212 3.60 -11.72 27.43
C ALA A 212 2.59 -12.71 28.04
N THR A 213 1.49 -12.99 27.34
CA THR A 213 0.41 -13.87 27.83
C THR A 213 0.31 -15.17 27.04
N GLY A 214 0.91 -15.21 25.85
CA GLY A 214 0.68 -16.27 24.86
C GLY A 214 -0.72 -16.23 24.25
N GLN A 215 -1.51 -15.18 24.50
CA GLN A 215 -2.87 -15.09 23.98
C GLN A 215 -2.84 -14.80 22.48
N THR A 216 -3.61 -15.59 21.72
CA THR A 216 -3.70 -15.50 20.26
C THR A 216 -5.12 -15.15 19.83
N TRP A 217 -5.23 -14.27 18.83
CA TRP A 217 -6.48 -13.93 18.16
C TRP A 217 -6.33 -14.16 16.66
N GLU A 218 -7.08 -15.11 16.14
CA GLU A 218 -7.11 -15.42 14.71
C GLU A 218 -8.28 -14.67 14.05
N VAL A 219 -8.01 -13.93 12.99
CA VAL A 219 -9.02 -13.16 12.27
C VAL A 219 -9.06 -13.61 10.81
N PRO A 220 -10.20 -14.10 10.30
CA PRO A 220 -10.33 -14.51 8.91
C PRO A 220 -10.24 -13.33 7.95
N ILE A 221 -9.62 -13.57 6.79
CA ILE A 221 -9.52 -12.63 5.69
C ILE A 221 -10.62 -12.96 4.69
N TYR A 222 -11.48 -12.00 4.43
CA TYR A 222 -12.51 -12.11 3.40
C TYR A 222 -12.11 -11.27 2.18
N LEU A 223 -12.20 -11.89 1.00
CA LEU A 223 -11.89 -11.25 -0.28
C LEU A 223 -13.16 -11.14 -1.11
N THR A 224 -13.29 -10.05 -1.86
CA THR A 224 -14.37 -9.90 -2.82
C THR A 224 -14.16 -10.81 -4.04
N ALA A 225 -15.21 -11.07 -4.81
CA ALA A 225 -15.10 -11.85 -6.05
C ALA A 225 -14.10 -11.24 -7.04
N GLU A 226 -14.02 -9.91 -7.11
CA GLU A 226 -13.05 -9.18 -7.93
C GLU A 226 -11.61 -9.42 -7.46
N GLN A 227 -11.37 -9.34 -6.14
CA GLN A 227 -10.06 -9.61 -5.56
C GLN A 227 -9.62 -11.06 -5.77
N LEU A 228 -10.54 -12.03 -5.68
CA LEU A 228 -10.26 -13.44 -5.91
C LEU A 228 -9.90 -13.74 -7.37
N ARG A 229 -10.50 -13.02 -8.33
CA ARG A 229 -10.14 -13.13 -9.76
C ARG A 229 -8.83 -12.42 -10.11
N SER A 230 -8.32 -11.56 -9.22
CA SER A 230 -7.02 -10.90 -9.40
C SER A 230 -5.87 -11.80 -8.97
N THR A 231 -4.65 -11.45 -9.38
CA THR A 231 -3.40 -12.03 -8.87
C THR A 231 -2.87 -11.30 -7.63
N ARG A 232 -3.49 -10.16 -7.28
CA ARG A 232 -3.15 -9.33 -6.13
C ARG A 232 -4.42 -8.80 -5.45
N ALA A 233 -4.45 -8.87 -4.13
CA ALA A 233 -5.52 -8.31 -3.32
C ALA A 233 -4.95 -7.55 -2.11
N SER A 234 -5.40 -6.31 -1.93
CA SER A 234 -5.11 -5.52 -0.73
C SER A 234 -6.10 -5.85 0.37
N VAL A 235 -5.58 -6.19 1.53
CA VAL A 235 -6.35 -6.63 2.70
C VAL A 235 -6.00 -5.76 3.90
N SER A 236 -6.99 -5.51 4.75
CA SER A 236 -6.80 -4.79 6.01
C SER A 236 -7.66 -5.45 7.08
N VAL A 237 -7.00 -5.86 8.17
CA VAL A 237 -7.60 -6.65 9.23
C VAL A 237 -7.40 -5.93 10.55
N ARG A 238 -8.48 -5.77 11.31
CA ARG A 238 -8.46 -5.15 12.63
C ARG A 238 -8.17 -6.20 13.70
N CYS A 239 -7.23 -5.88 14.59
CA CYS A 239 -7.01 -6.68 15.78
C CYS A 239 -8.28 -6.65 16.66
N PRO A 240 -8.83 -7.81 17.07
CA PRO A 240 -10.04 -7.85 17.89
C PRO A 240 -9.83 -7.23 19.28
N MET A 241 -8.59 -7.26 19.76
CA MET A 241 -8.20 -6.72 21.06
C MET A 241 -7.27 -5.52 20.90
N GLN A 242 -7.47 -4.51 21.73
CA GLN A 242 -6.56 -3.37 21.82
C GLN A 242 -5.29 -3.78 22.60
N PRO A 243 -4.07 -3.58 22.07
CA PRO A 243 -2.83 -3.87 22.80
C PRO A 243 -2.72 -3.01 24.07
N ARG A 244 -2.90 -3.60 25.24
CA ARG A 244 -2.93 -2.90 26.54
C ARG A 244 -1.74 -3.21 27.45
N ARG A 245 -1.07 -4.35 27.29
CA ARG A 245 0.10 -4.68 28.12
C ARG A 245 1.35 -4.21 27.41
N LEU A 246 2.34 -3.76 28.18
CA LEU A 246 3.65 -3.41 27.64
C LEU A 246 4.36 -4.69 27.19
N GLY A 247 5.15 -4.61 26.13
CA GLY A 247 5.89 -5.75 25.59
C GLY A 247 5.70 -5.93 24.10
N HIS A 248 5.96 -7.13 23.60
CA HIS A 248 5.94 -7.43 22.18
C HIS A 248 4.69 -8.19 21.77
N TRP A 249 4.22 -7.86 20.58
CA TRP A 249 3.18 -8.58 19.86
C TRP A 249 3.77 -9.12 18.57
N THR A 250 3.28 -10.27 18.14
CA THR A 250 3.59 -10.85 16.83
C THR A 250 2.33 -10.90 16.00
N ILE A 251 2.41 -10.42 14.76
CA ILE A 251 1.31 -10.41 13.81
C ILE A 251 1.74 -11.29 12.63
N GLU A 252 0.99 -12.35 12.39
CA GLU A 252 1.34 -13.39 11.44
C GLU A 252 0.25 -13.54 10.38
N TRP A 253 0.63 -13.49 9.11
CA TRP A 253 -0.24 -13.77 7.98
C TRP A 253 -0.17 -15.27 7.69
N ARG A 254 -1.29 -15.97 7.80
CA ARG A 254 -1.36 -17.42 7.65
C ARG A 254 -2.34 -17.84 6.58
N VAL A 255 -2.01 -18.94 5.94
CA VAL A 255 -2.88 -19.66 5.02
C VAL A 255 -2.81 -21.14 5.41
N LEU A 256 -3.94 -21.73 5.78
CA LEU A 256 -3.99 -23.01 6.49
C LEU A 256 -3.04 -23.01 7.71
N ASN A 257 -2.05 -23.89 7.73
CA ASN A 257 -1.07 -24.03 8.81
C ASN A 257 0.29 -23.39 8.50
N ARG A 258 0.40 -22.62 7.40
CA ARG A 258 1.67 -22.03 6.99
C ARG A 258 1.70 -20.53 7.23
N SER A 259 2.81 -20.09 7.85
CA SER A 259 3.19 -18.69 7.93
C SER A 259 3.64 -18.18 6.58
N LEU A 260 2.96 -17.18 6.02
CA LEU A 260 3.45 -16.45 4.86
C LEU A 260 4.40 -15.33 5.27
N ARG A 261 4.08 -14.62 6.35
CA ARG A 261 4.85 -13.47 6.83
C ARG A 261 4.55 -13.17 8.29
N SER A 262 5.55 -12.72 9.04
CA SER A 262 5.41 -12.32 10.44
C SER A 262 6.01 -10.94 10.69
N TYR A 263 5.39 -10.17 11.59
CA TYR A 263 5.79 -8.84 12.02
C TYR A 263 5.79 -8.74 13.54
N SER A 264 6.70 -7.95 14.08
CA SER A 264 6.70 -7.61 15.51
C SER A 264 6.19 -6.17 15.71
N LEU A 265 5.41 -6.00 16.78
CA LEU A 265 4.93 -4.72 17.26
C LEU A 265 5.37 -4.56 18.72
N GLU A 266 5.92 -3.40 19.07
CA GLU A 266 6.28 -3.07 20.45
C GLU A 266 5.19 -2.18 21.07
N VAL A 267 4.63 -2.56 22.22
CA VAL A 267 3.70 -1.71 22.97
C VAL A 267 4.47 -0.88 23.99
N CYS A 268 4.51 0.43 23.76
CA CYS A 268 5.31 1.38 24.53
C CYS A 268 4.48 2.13 25.59
N PRO A 269 5.11 2.55 26.71
CA PRO A 269 4.47 3.41 27.70
C PRO A 269 4.32 4.85 27.18
N MET A 270 3.32 5.56 27.69
CA MET A 270 3.06 6.98 27.36
C MET A 270 3.94 7.97 28.15
N ARG A 271 4.69 7.48 29.14
CA ARG A 271 5.47 8.36 30.02
C ARG A 271 6.52 9.10 29.19
N SER A 272 6.64 10.40 29.44
CA SER A 272 7.65 11.26 28.83
C SER A 272 7.53 11.42 27.31
N LEU A 273 6.29 11.49 26.79
CA LEU A 273 6.02 11.72 25.36
C LEU A 273 6.79 12.91 24.78
N HIS A 274 6.98 13.98 25.56
CA HIS A 274 7.80 15.14 25.21
C HIS A 274 9.22 14.76 24.76
N ARG A 275 9.80 13.70 25.32
CA ARG A 275 11.16 13.24 24.97
C ARG A 275 11.22 12.59 23.59
N TYR A 276 10.09 12.12 23.07
CA TYR A 276 10.00 11.52 21.75
C TYR A 276 9.76 12.56 20.65
N ILE A 277 9.43 13.80 20.98
CA ILE A 277 9.25 14.84 19.97
C ILE A 277 10.63 15.42 19.62
N GLU A 278 10.95 15.43 18.34
CA GLU A 278 12.12 16.09 17.77
C GLU A 278 11.70 17.33 17.01
N PHE A 279 12.34 18.45 17.31
CA PHE A 279 12.23 19.66 16.53
C PHE A 279 13.26 19.65 15.41
N LEU A 280 12.79 19.64 14.15
CA LEU A 280 13.66 19.63 12.98
C LEU A 280 14.00 21.04 12.47
N GLY A 281 13.22 22.04 12.89
CA GLY A 281 13.41 23.43 12.52
C GLY A 281 12.10 24.16 12.28
N ALA A 282 12.20 25.47 12.10
CA ALA A 282 11.07 26.33 11.81
C ALA A 282 11.42 27.41 10.79
N ARG A 283 10.39 27.87 10.07
CA ARG A 283 10.44 28.86 9.00
C ARG A 283 9.20 29.74 9.05
N PHE A 284 9.14 30.74 8.20
CA PHE A 284 7.95 31.57 8.02
C PHE A 284 7.39 31.38 6.62
N LEU A 285 6.06 31.30 6.55
CA LEU A 285 5.31 31.34 5.30
C LEU A 285 4.57 32.68 5.21
N TRP A 286 4.49 33.25 4.03
CA TRP A 286 3.75 34.48 3.75
C TRP A 286 2.78 34.31 2.61
N TRP A 287 1.60 34.90 2.77
CA TRP A 287 0.59 35.06 1.74
C TRP A 287 0.39 36.55 1.49
N ASP A 288 0.55 36.93 0.23
CA ASP A 288 0.08 38.21 -0.27
C ASP A 288 -1.46 38.20 -0.38
N ASP A 289 -2.09 39.36 -0.55
CA ASP A 289 -3.54 39.50 -0.73
C ASP A 289 -4.03 38.89 -2.07
N LYS A 290 -3.10 38.47 -2.94
CA LYS A 290 -3.39 37.68 -4.13
C LYS A 290 -3.38 36.18 -3.79
N PRO A 291 -4.31 35.36 -4.33
CA PRO A 291 -4.54 33.98 -3.93
C PRO A 291 -3.47 32.98 -4.45
N ASN A 292 -2.21 33.37 -4.50
CA ASN A 292 -1.11 32.49 -4.88
C ASN A 292 -0.59 31.70 -3.68
N GLN A 293 0.11 30.60 -3.99
CA GLN A 293 0.73 29.69 -3.03
C GLN A 293 1.59 30.44 -2.00
N PRO A 294 1.68 29.95 -0.75
CA PRO A 294 2.56 30.54 0.26
C PRO A 294 4.00 30.58 -0.20
N ILE A 295 4.68 31.68 0.10
CA ILE A 295 6.11 31.85 -0.15
C ILE A 295 6.84 31.63 1.18
N GLU A 296 7.87 30.78 1.18
CA GLU A 296 8.80 30.68 2.31
C GLU A 296 9.66 31.95 2.37
N ILE A 297 9.66 32.63 3.51
CA ILE A 297 10.35 33.90 3.69
C ILE A 297 11.37 33.81 4.81
N ASP A 298 12.54 34.42 4.58
CA ASP A 298 13.57 34.61 5.58
C ASP A 298 13.09 35.55 6.70
N LYS A 299 13.47 35.23 7.95
CA LYS A 299 13.26 36.06 9.15
C LYS A 299 13.58 37.55 8.90
N GLN A 300 14.62 37.84 8.14
CA GLN A 300 15.06 39.23 7.87
C GLN A 300 14.07 40.01 7.00
N LEU A 301 13.41 39.34 6.07
CA LEU A 301 12.47 39.95 5.12
C LEU A 301 11.08 40.18 5.73
N LEU A 302 10.76 39.56 6.86
CA LEU A 302 9.46 39.73 7.50
C LEU A 302 9.21 41.15 8.02
N LYS A 303 10.28 41.87 8.38
CA LYS A 303 10.17 43.25 8.90
C LYS A 303 9.84 44.27 7.81
N THR A 304 10.11 43.94 6.55
CA THR A 304 9.81 44.82 5.40
C THR A 304 8.39 44.63 4.87
N LEU A 305 7.69 43.58 5.30
CA LEU A 305 6.31 43.33 4.88
C LEU A 305 5.36 44.33 5.55
N SER A 306 4.51 44.97 4.75
CA SER A 306 3.49 45.92 5.20
C SER A 306 2.06 45.39 5.12
N HIS A 307 1.83 44.35 4.32
CA HIS A 307 0.53 43.74 4.03
C HIS A 307 0.66 42.21 3.89
N GLY A 308 -0.48 41.53 3.85
CA GLY A 308 -0.57 40.08 3.78
C GLY A 308 -0.56 39.38 5.15
N ARG A 309 -0.44 38.06 5.10
CA ARG A 309 -0.56 37.14 6.24
C ARG A 309 0.74 36.36 6.41
N VAL A 310 1.29 36.35 7.61
CA VAL A 310 2.49 35.58 7.97
C VAL A 310 2.09 34.42 8.86
N CYS A 311 2.73 33.27 8.70
CA CYS A 311 2.51 32.10 9.55
C CYS A 311 3.85 31.48 9.97
N PRO A 312 4.05 31.19 11.27
CA PRO A 312 5.15 30.33 11.67
C PRO A 312 4.89 28.90 11.19
N TYR A 313 5.93 28.24 10.71
CA TYR A 313 5.90 26.87 10.20
C TYR A 313 6.90 26.05 11.00
N PHE A 314 6.47 24.96 11.62
CA PHE A 314 7.31 24.08 12.43
C PHE A 314 7.38 22.69 11.81
N ARG A 315 8.58 22.09 11.81
CA ARG A 315 8.80 20.71 11.39
C ARG A 315 9.12 19.86 12.61
N LEU A 316 8.31 18.84 12.83
CA LEU A 316 8.43 17.91 13.96
C LEU A 316 8.56 16.49 13.46
N ARG A 317 9.17 15.61 14.24
CA ARG A 317 9.06 14.16 14.06
C ARG A 317 9.16 13.43 15.38
N SER A 318 8.87 12.14 15.38
CA SER A 318 9.22 11.24 16.47
C SER A 318 10.71 10.91 16.39
N LYS A 319 11.44 11.07 17.51
CA LYS A 319 12.81 10.56 17.69
C LYS A 319 12.87 9.04 17.64
N GLN A 320 11.74 8.38 17.91
CA GLN A 320 11.65 6.93 17.98
C GLN A 320 11.08 6.37 16.67
N PRO A 321 11.85 5.56 15.93
CA PRO A 321 11.40 4.96 14.67
C PRO A 321 10.15 4.11 14.85
N GLY A 322 9.22 4.24 13.91
CA GLY A 322 7.94 3.55 13.84
C GLY A 322 6.96 3.86 14.98
N LEU A 323 7.23 4.88 15.79
CA LEU A 323 6.30 5.39 16.78
C LEU A 323 5.49 6.54 16.18
N SER A 324 4.17 6.38 16.20
CA SER A 324 3.20 7.39 15.78
C SER A 324 2.24 7.68 16.92
N PHE A 325 2.01 8.96 17.21
CA PHE A 325 1.21 9.38 18.36
C PHE A 325 0.54 10.73 18.14
N ALA A 326 -0.49 11.02 18.93
CA ALA A 326 -1.13 12.33 18.97
C ALA A 326 -0.48 13.18 20.07
N ALA A 327 -0.17 14.44 19.79
CA ALA A 327 0.45 15.34 20.76
C ALA A 327 -0.27 16.69 20.78
N PRO A 328 -0.75 17.16 21.95
CA PRO A 328 -1.18 18.54 22.11
C PRO A 328 0.03 19.46 21.96
N ILE A 329 -0.01 20.32 20.96
CA ILE A 329 1.02 21.31 20.66
C ILE A 329 0.44 22.69 20.89
N GLU A 330 1.20 23.50 21.61
CA GLU A 330 0.85 24.87 21.93
C GLU A 330 1.87 25.81 21.30
N VAL A 331 1.40 26.87 20.65
CA VAL A 331 2.26 27.91 20.10
C VAL A 331 2.03 29.17 20.90
N TYR A 332 3.10 29.66 21.50
CA TYR A 332 3.14 30.92 22.22
C TYR A 332 3.84 31.98 21.40
N VAL A 333 3.40 33.21 21.56
CA VAL A 333 3.96 34.41 20.94
C VAL A 333 4.56 35.27 22.04
N ILE A 334 5.83 35.63 21.88
CA ILE A 334 6.56 36.51 22.78
C ILE A 334 6.56 37.90 22.13
N CYS A 335 5.88 38.87 22.76
CA CYS A 335 5.77 40.24 22.26
C CYS A 335 6.76 41.18 22.95
N ARG A 336 7.16 42.25 22.26
CA ARG A 336 7.97 43.33 22.83
C ARG A 336 7.25 44.00 23.98
N GLY A 337 7.98 44.24 25.07
CA GLY A 337 7.45 44.86 26.28
C GLY A 337 6.47 43.99 27.09
N SER A 338 6.26 42.73 26.71
CA SER A 338 5.40 41.81 27.47
C SER A 338 6.27 40.83 28.26
N ALA A 339 6.03 40.72 29.56
CA ALA A 339 6.75 39.80 30.44
C ALA A 339 6.36 38.32 30.23
N GLU A 340 5.13 38.06 29.79
CA GLU A 340 4.59 36.70 29.67
C GLU A 340 4.27 36.33 28.21
N PRO A 341 4.66 35.12 27.75
CA PRO A 341 4.27 34.61 26.44
C PRO A 341 2.75 34.44 26.32
N ARG A 342 2.16 34.83 25.18
CA ARG A 342 0.72 34.72 24.91
C ARG A 342 0.42 33.49 24.06
N LEU A 343 -0.57 32.69 24.43
CA LEU A 343 -1.01 31.54 23.65
C LEU A 343 -1.66 31.98 22.33
N LEU A 344 -1.09 31.57 21.20
CA LEU A 344 -1.63 31.81 19.85
C LEU A 344 -2.52 30.66 19.38
N ALA A 345 -2.05 29.42 19.56
CA ALA A 345 -2.76 28.22 19.15
C ALA A 345 -2.49 27.06 20.12
N SER A 346 -3.48 26.19 20.26
CA SER A 346 -3.38 24.93 21.00
C SER A 346 -4.20 23.91 20.21
N GLU A 347 -3.51 22.92 19.66
CA GLU A 347 -4.10 21.91 18.78
C GLU A 347 -3.42 20.56 19.01
N GLU A 348 -4.18 19.48 18.93
CA GLU A 348 -3.60 18.14 18.91
C GLU A 348 -3.23 17.78 17.46
N ILE A 349 -2.00 17.29 17.26
CA ILE A 349 -1.51 16.86 15.94
C ILE A 349 -0.96 15.45 15.99
N VAL A 350 -0.98 14.76 14.86
CA VAL A 350 -0.34 13.44 14.73
C VAL A 350 1.13 13.63 14.38
N ILE A 351 2.02 13.10 15.22
CA ILE A 351 3.47 13.07 14.98
C ILE A 351 3.85 11.63 14.64
N THR A 352 4.57 11.47 13.53
CA THR A 352 5.18 10.20 13.10
C THR A 352 6.69 10.33 13.07
N ASP A 353 7.41 9.24 12.79
CA ASP A 353 8.86 9.25 12.56
C ASP A 353 9.28 9.96 11.25
N ALA A 354 8.32 10.33 10.41
CA ALA A 354 8.53 11.20 9.26
C ALA A 354 8.34 12.69 9.62
N PRO A 355 9.00 13.62 8.90
CA PRO A 355 8.79 15.05 9.10
C PRO A 355 7.32 15.45 8.94
N THR A 356 6.72 15.86 10.04
CA THR A 356 5.36 16.38 10.16
C THR A 356 5.41 17.90 10.17
N VAL A 357 4.62 18.52 9.29
CA VAL A 357 4.47 19.96 9.21
C VAL A 357 3.37 20.42 10.14
N TYR A 358 3.64 21.45 10.95
CA TYR A 358 2.65 22.11 11.78
C TYR A 358 2.59 23.62 11.52
N VAL A 359 1.37 24.13 11.33
CA VAL A 359 1.05 25.49 10.89
C VAL A 359 -0.12 25.98 11.77
N PRO A 360 0.14 26.72 12.87
CA PRO A 360 -0.86 27.08 13.88
C PRO A 360 -1.83 28.20 13.46
N GLY A 361 -1.78 28.63 12.19
CA GLY A 361 -2.60 29.72 11.64
C GLY A 361 -1.81 31.01 11.40
N THR A 362 -2.44 31.95 10.70
CA THR A 362 -1.80 33.16 10.19
C THR A 362 -2.04 34.39 11.08
N ILE A 363 -1.05 35.27 11.15
CA ILE A 363 -1.13 36.62 11.74
C ILE A 363 -1.00 37.69 10.64
N ALA A 364 -1.50 38.90 10.88
CA ALA A 364 -1.31 39.99 9.93
C ALA A 364 0.17 40.43 9.92
N ALA A 365 0.70 40.75 8.74
CA ALA A 365 2.09 41.22 8.61
C ALA A 365 2.38 42.47 9.46
N SER A 366 1.39 43.34 9.67
CA SER A 366 1.47 44.51 10.55
C SER A 366 1.83 44.14 12.00
N ASP A 367 1.32 43.01 12.49
CA ASP A 367 1.39 42.62 13.89
C ASP A 367 2.72 41.92 14.21
N VAL A 368 3.39 41.37 13.19
CA VAL A 368 4.71 40.72 13.28
C VAL A 368 5.75 41.65 13.91
N ARG A 369 5.62 42.97 13.72
CA ARG A 369 6.55 43.98 14.27
C ARG A 369 6.59 44.00 15.80
N GLN A 370 5.49 43.60 16.45
CA GLN A 370 5.39 43.53 17.91
C GLN A 370 5.91 42.19 18.44
N ILE A 371 6.13 41.20 17.58
CA ILE A 371 6.54 39.85 17.97
C ILE A 371 8.06 39.74 17.93
N ILE A 372 8.62 39.15 18.98
CA ILE A 372 10.05 38.83 19.11
C ILE A 372 10.30 37.40 18.66
N ALA A 373 9.47 36.46 19.10
CA ALA A 373 9.64 35.05 18.81
C ALA A 373 8.32 34.27 18.95
N PHE A 374 8.30 33.10 18.33
CA PHE A 374 7.32 32.07 18.59
C PHE A 374 7.98 30.94 19.37
N GLU A 375 7.27 30.41 20.35
CA GLU A 375 7.71 29.28 21.16
C GLU A 375 6.72 28.14 21.00
N LEU A 376 7.24 26.96 20.66
CA LEU A 376 6.48 25.74 20.51
C LEU A 376 6.59 24.93 21.79
N ARG A 377 5.45 24.63 22.44
CA ARG A 377 5.39 23.86 23.68
C ARG A 377 4.55 22.60 23.56
N HIS A 378 4.86 21.63 24.41
CA HIS A 378 4.04 20.44 24.64
C HIS A 378 4.03 20.11 26.13
N ALA A 379 2.83 20.03 26.71
CA ALA A 379 2.65 19.75 28.14
C ALA A 379 3.53 20.65 29.03
N GLY A 380 3.56 21.96 28.73
CA GLY A 380 4.36 22.96 29.44
C GLY A 380 5.86 22.97 29.15
N HIS A 381 6.39 22.04 28.35
CA HIS A 381 7.81 21.99 28.00
C HIS A 381 8.05 22.68 26.65
N SER A 382 9.07 23.53 26.54
CA SER A 382 9.51 24.05 25.25
C SER A 382 10.14 22.95 24.40
N ILE A 383 9.67 22.83 23.17
CA ILE A 383 10.18 21.89 22.15
C ILE A 383 11.07 22.63 21.15
N GLY A 384 10.74 23.87 20.83
CA GLY A 384 11.44 24.62 19.80
C GLY A 384 11.05 26.09 19.78
N HIS A 385 11.91 26.90 19.18
CA HIS A 385 11.74 28.34 19.11
C HIS A 385 11.95 28.83 17.68
N LEU A 386 11.20 29.87 17.31
CA LEU A 386 11.33 30.59 16.05
C LEU A 386 11.45 32.09 16.34
N SER A 387 12.67 32.58 16.46
CA SER A 387 12.95 34.00 16.67
C SER A 387 12.80 34.82 15.38
N LEU A 388 12.19 36.02 15.50
CA LEU A 388 12.14 37.08 14.47
C LEU A 388 13.25 38.13 14.66
N CYS A 389 13.82 38.20 15.85
CA CYS A 389 14.96 39.06 16.12
C CYS A 389 16.24 38.27 15.85
N PRO A 390 17.21 38.84 15.12
CA PRO A 390 18.53 38.22 15.04
C PRO A 390 19.08 38.07 16.46
N VAL A 391 19.71 36.92 16.78
CA VAL A 391 20.50 36.82 18.01
C VAL A 391 21.41 38.04 18.11
N PRO A 392 21.43 38.73 19.26
CA PRO A 392 22.31 39.86 19.47
C PRO A 392 23.74 39.40 19.18
N VAL A 393 24.32 39.97 18.11
CA VAL A 393 25.72 39.73 17.77
C VAL A 393 26.53 40.70 18.60
N ALA A 394 27.47 40.18 19.38
CA ALA A 394 28.47 40.99 20.03
C ALA A 394 29.24 41.77 18.95
N LYS A 395 29.00 43.07 18.84
CA LYS A 395 29.75 43.95 17.96
C LYS A 395 30.87 44.58 18.76
N ILE A 396 32.08 44.54 18.25
CA ILE A 396 33.20 45.29 18.80
C ILE A 396 33.13 46.70 18.20
N ASN A 397 33.09 47.73 19.05
CA ASN A 397 33.11 49.11 18.58
C ASN A 397 34.51 49.48 18.05
N SER A 398 34.66 50.66 17.46
CA SER A 398 35.96 51.15 16.97
C SER A 398 37.04 51.30 18.05
N GLU A 399 36.66 51.23 19.33
CA GLU A 399 37.55 51.32 20.49
C GLU A 399 37.92 49.94 21.06
N GLY A 400 37.46 48.84 20.44
CA GLY A 400 37.74 47.48 20.92
C GLY A 400 36.80 46.99 22.04
N ALA A 401 35.80 47.78 22.44
CA ALA A 401 34.84 47.42 23.48
C ALA A 401 33.60 46.70 22.89
N PHE A 402 32.99 45.82 23.69
CA PHE A 402 31.71 45.20 23.34
C PHE A 402 30.60 46.25 23.33
N GLN A 403 29.91 46.38 22.20
CA GLN A 403 28.69 47.15 22.10
C GLN A 403 27.61 46.46 22.94
N ALA A 404 27.05 47.19 23.91
CA ALA A 404 25.98 46.70 24.76
C ALA A 404 24.79 46.22 23.90
N ALA A 405 24.16 45.13 24.34
CA ALA A 405 22.92 44.68 23.72
C ALA A 405 21.85 45.80 23.84
N PRO A 406 20.96 45.95 22.85
CA PRO A 406 19.88 46.93 22.92
C PRO A 406 19.05 46.73 24.20
N GLU A 407 18.76 47.81 24.94
CA GLU A 407 18.07 47.77 26.24
C GLU A 407 16.69 47.08 26.18
N ASP A 408 16.05 47.09 25.00
CA ASP A 408 14.72 46.52 24.77
C ASP A 408 14.72 45.03 24.38
N LEU A 409 15.87 44.35 24.44
CA LEU A 409 15.98 42.94 24.06
C LEU A 409 15.98 42.04 25.32
N PRO A 410 14.82 41.56 25.78
CA PRO A 410 14.79 40.63 26.90
C PRO A 410 15.54 39.36 26.51
N TRP A 411 16.60 39.03 27.25
CA TRP A 411 17.29 37.76 27.07
C TRP A 411 16.29 36.63 27.31
N SER A 412 16.27 35.67 26.40
CA SER A 412 15.30 34.58 26.39
C SER A 412 16.05 33.28 26.20
N PRO A 413 15.54 32.14 26.70
CA PRO A 413 16.15 30.83 26.46
C PRO A 413 16.35 30.51 24.97
N ALA A 414 15.54 31.13 24.08
CA ALA A 414 15.70 31.00 22.65
C ALA A 414 17.02 31.62 22.12
N TYR A 415 17.50 32.70 22.75
CA TYR A 415 18.80 33.28 22.41
C TYR A 415 19.96 32.40 22.89
N ASP A 416 19.82 31.74 24.03
CA ASP A 416 20.83 30.78 24.51
C ASP A 416 20.96 29.57 23.57
N GLU A 417 19.84 29.03 23.08
CA GLU A 417 19.83 27.90 22.15
C GLU A 417 20.45 28.28 20.79
N GLU A 418 20.06 29.42 20.20
CA GLU A 418 20.61 29.89 18.92
C GLU A 418 22.10 30.31 19.07
N LEU A 419 22.51 30.86 20.23
CA LEU A 419 23.92 31.13 20.52
C LEU A 419 24.73 29.84 20.62
N ARG A 420 24.21 28.81 21.32
CA ARG A 420 24.84 27.49 21.41
C ARG A 420 24.99 26.86 20.03
N GLU A 421 23.96 26.89 19.20
CA GLU A 421 24.02 26.35 17.83
C GLU A 421 25.07 27.07 16.96
N ARG A 422 25.21 28.40 17.10
CA ARG A 422 26.26 29.17 16.42
C ARG A 422 27.66 28.82 16.93
N LEU A 423 27.82 28.65 18.25
CA LEU A 423 29.09 28.25 18.86
C LEU A 423 29.49 26.85 18.40
N ASP A 424 28.57 25.89 18.39
CA ASP A 424 28.84 24.52 17.93
C ASP A 424 29.31 24.53 16.46
N ARG A 425 28.64 25.29 15.58
CA ARG A 425 29.08 25.45 14.18
C ARG A 425 30.46 26.11 14.03
N LEU A 426 30.78 27.09 14.86
CA LEU A 426 32.11 27.73 14.90
C LEU A 426 33.19 26.75 15.36
N MET A 427 32.87 25.84 16.28
CA MET A 427 33.79 24.82 16.78
C MET A 427 33.98 23.65 15.81
N GLU A 428 32.99 23.39 14.94
CA GLU A 428 33.05 22.36 13.89
C GLU A 428 33.78 22.82 12.62
N GLN A 429 33.99 24.13 12.43
CA GLN A 429 34.76 24.68 11.32
C GLN A 429 36.19 25.03 11.77
N PRO A 430 37.23 24.25 11.41
CA PRO A 430 38.62 24.62 11.68
C PRO A 430 39.09 25.83 10.85
#